data_AF-A0A930UHK7-F1
#
_entry.id   AF-A0A930UHK7-F1
#
_cell.length_a   1.000
_cell.length_b   1.000
_cell.length_c   1.000
_cell.angle_alpha   90.00
_cell.angle_beta   90.00
_cell.angle_gamma   90.00
#
_symmetry.space_group_name_H-M   'P 1'
#
loop_
_entity.id
_entity.type
_entity.pdbx_description
1 polymer ?
#
loop_
_entity_poly.entity_id
_entity_poly.type
_entity_poly.pdbx_seq_one_letter_code
_entity_poly.pdbx_strand_id
1 'polypeptide(L)'
;MAAAPPPGHLCRAGNLDWIVYAAVAAIGCAGGVFAGLLGIGGGLIMTPLMLFVFEHLGYDPAAAALAAIATNLAAIFFTSAASTTVHALHGAVDWRLLAWLAPATLLGAAAAAQVALLVPPALLIGLFLALLIYACWRLLAGGRAGAAP
;
A
#
# COMPACT_ATOMS: atom_id res chain seq x y z
N MET A 1 -10.55 25.98 0.06
CA MET A 1 -12.01 26.21 0.06
C MET A 1 -12.67 24.87 -0.17
N ALA A 2 -13.34 24.37 0.88
CA ALA A 2 -13.94 23.05 0.95
C ALA A 2 -15.23 23.01 0.12
N ALA A 3 -15.32 22.06 -0.81
CA ALA A 3 -16.59 21.56 -1.29
C ALA A 3 -16.67 20.09 -0.87
N ALA A 4 -17.12 19.89 0.37
CA ALA A 4 -17.60 18.60 0.82
C ALA A 4 -18.73 18.15 -0.14
N PRO A 5 -18.75 16.88 -0.59
CA PRO A 5 -19.87 16.38 -1.37
C PRO A 5 -21.17 16.48 -0.53
N PRO A 6 -22.32 16.73 -1.17
CA PRO A 6 -23.56 17.09 -0.51
C PRO A 6 -24.04 16.01 0.49
N PRO A 7 -24.58 16.40 1.66
CA PRO A 7 -25.13 15.46 2.63
C PRO A 7 -26.53 15.03 2.18
N GLY A 8 -26.58 14.13 1.20
CA GLY A 8 -27.86 13.71 0.58
C GLY A 8 -27.98 12.23 0.24
N HIS A 9 -26.90 11.44 0.29
CA HIS A 9 -26.92 10.02 -0.12
C HIS A 9 -26.49 9.04 0.99
N LEU A 10 -26.06 9.54 2.16
CA LEU A 10 -25.59 8.74 3.30
C LEU A 10 -26.73 8.23 4.22
N CYS A 11 -27.99 8.53 3.90
CA CYS A 11 -29.16 8.11 4.72
C CYS A 11 -29.93 6.90 4.16
N ARG A 12 -29.33 6.06 3.30
CA ARG A 12 -30.00 4.84 2.81
C ARG A 12 -29.12 3.60 2.88
N ALA A 13 -28.74 3.25 4.10
CA ALA A 13 -28.85 1.91 4.69
C ALA A 13 -27.78 1.77 5.78
N GLY A 14 -28.19 1.66 7.05
CA GLY A 14 -27.30 1.24 8.13
C GLY A 14 -26.68 -0.15 7.94
N ASN A 15 -27.04 -0.85 6.85
CA ASN A 15 -26.41 -2.09 6.40
C ASN A 15 -25.24 -1.88 5.41
N LEU A 16 -25.14 -0.74 4.72
CA LEU A 16 -24.15 -0.58 3.64
C LEU A 16 -22.79 -0.13 4.17
N ASP A 17 -22.75 0.70 5.22
CA ASP A 17 -21.49 1.18 5.82
C ASP A 17 -20.69 0.04 6.43
N TRP A 18 -21.33 -0.84 7.21
CA TRP A 18 -20.62 -1.98 7.80
C TRP A 18 -20.15 -2.97 6.73
N ILE A 19 -20.88 -3.12 5.62
CA ILE A 19 -20.46 -3.95 4.48
C ILE A 19 -19.21 -3.34 3.83
N VAL A 20 -19.15 -2.01 3.67
CA VAL A 20 -17.98 -1.33 3.11
C VAL A 20 -16.78 -1.48 4.04
N TYR A 21 -16.95 -1.26 5.36
CA TYR A 21 -15.86 -1.48 6.33
C TYR A 21 -15.40 -2.94 6.37
N ALA A 22 -16.34 -3.89 6.37
CA ALA A 22 -16.04 -5.32 6.34
C ALA A 22 -15.33 -5.73 5.04
N ALA A 23 -15.75 -5.16 3.89
CA ALA A 23 -15.12 -5.42 2.60
C ALA A 23 -13.68 -4.87 2.56
N VAL A 24 -13.46 -3.62 2.99
CA VAL A 24 -12.11 -3.03 3.07
C VAL A 24 -11.23 -3.81 4.04
N ALA A 25 -11.75 -4.24 5.19
CA ALA A 25 -11.01 -5.08 6.13
C ALA A 25 -10.68 -6.47 5.55
N ALA A 26 -11.64 -7.12 4.88
CA ALA A 26 -11.42 -8.42 4.25
C ALA A 26 -10.39 -8.34 3.11
N ILE A 27 -10.48 -7.28 2.30
CA ILE A 27 -9.52 -6.96 1.24
C ILE A 27 -8.12 -6.73 1.84
N GLY A 28 -8.03 -5.93 2.89
CA GLY A 28 -6.78 -5.66 3.61
C GLY A 28 -6.15 -6.93 4.19
N CYS A 29 -6.96 -7.78 4.82
CA CYS A 29 -6.50 -9.08 5.34
C CYS A 29 -6.04 -10.02 4.23
N ALA A 30 -6.85 -10.21 3.19
CA ALA A 30 -6.53 -11.08 2.07
C ALA A 30 -5.26 -10.63 1.36
N GLY A 31 -5.19 -9.35 0.98
CA GLY A 31 -3.99 -8.85 0.31
C GLY A 31 -2.79 -8.73 1.25
N GLY A 32 -2.96 -8.62 2.57
CA GLY A 32 -1.87 -8.75 3.55
C GLY A 32 -1.29 -10.17 3.62
N VAL A 33 -2.15 -11.19 3.54
CA VAL A 33 -1.73 -12.59 3.41
C VAL A 33 -1.00 -12.82 2.09
N PHE A 34 -1.56 -12.36 0.96
CA PHE A 34 -0.88 -12.45 -0.33
C PHE A 34 0.45 -11.69 -0.32
N ALA A 35 0.50 -10.52 0.30
CA ALA A 35 1.74 -9.76 0.45
C ALA A 35 2.82 -10.50 1.24
N GLY A 36 2.44 -11.17 2.33
CA GLY A 36 3.34 -12.00 3.13
C GLY A 36 3.83 -13.22 2.35
N LEU A 37 2.95 -13.86 1.58
CA LEU A 37 3.30 -15.01 0.72
C LEU A 37 4.21 -14.63 -0.45
N LEU A 38 3.97 -13.47 -1.08
CA LEU A 38 4.75 -12.99 -2.21
C LEU A 38 6.09 -12.36 -1.76
N GLY A 39 6.20 -11.92 -0.51
CA GLY A 39 7.40 -11.29 0.05
C GLY A 39 7.75 -9.93 -0.58
N ILE A 40 6.84 -9.33 -1.36
CA ILE A 40 7.07 -8.06 -2.08
C ILE A 40 6.74 -6.84 -1.21
N GLY A 41 6.06 -7.02 -0.07
CA GLY A 41 5.50 -5.93 0.73
C GLY A 41 4.19 -5.45 0.09
N GLY A 42 3.09 -5.56 0.82
CA GLY A 42 1.74 -5.49 0.24
C GLY A 42 1.32 -4.16 -0.34
N GLY A 43 2.15 -3.14 -0.20
CA GLY A 43 1.82 -1.80 -0.62
C GLY A 43 1.64 -1.62 -2.11
N LEU A 44 2.36 -2.40 -2.92
CA LEU A 44 2.20 -2.38 -4.37
C LEU A 44 0.79 -2.82 -4.81
N ILE A 45 0.21 -3.79 -4.11
CA ILE A 45 -1.10 -4.37 -4.44
C ILE A 45 -2.23 -3.59 -3.75
N MET A 46 -2.02 -3.16 -2.51
CA MET A 46 -3.03 -2.45 -1.71
C MET A 46 -3.37 -1.07 -2.25
N THR A 47 -2.37 -0.27 -2.61
CA THR A 47 -2.60 1.10 -3.09
C THR A 47 -3.52 1.18 -4.30
N PRO A 48 -3.33 0.43 -5.41
CA PRO A 48 -4.21 0.53 -6.58
C PRO A 48 -5.59 -0.07 -6.31
N LEU A 49 -5.67 -1.12 -5.48
CA LEU A 49 -6.94 -1.74 -5.10
C LEU A 49 -7.81 -0.78 -4.29
N MET A 50 -7.20 -0.04 -3.38
CA MET A 50 -7.87 0.94 -2.54
C MET A 50 -8.27 2.18 -3.34
N LEU A 51 -7.45 2.60 -4.31
CA LEU A 51 -7.81 3.63 -5.29
C LEU A 51 -9.07 3.24 -6.07
N PHE A 52 -9.11 2.01 -6.58
CA PHE A 52 -10.22 1.49 -7.38
C PHE A 52 -11.53 1.46 -6.57
N VAL A 53 -11.45 1.08 -5.30
CA VAL A 53 -12.59 1.11 -4.38
C VAL A 53 -13.06 2.55 -4.16
N PHE A 54 -12.16 3.48 -3.82
CA PHE A 54 -12.53 4.87 -3.55
C PHE A 54 -13.08 5.61 -4.78
N GLU A 55 -12.56 5.34 -5.98
CA GLU A 55 -13.14 5.84 -7.23
C GLU A 55 -14.57 5.31 -7.44
N HIS A 56 -14.83 4.03 -7.16
CA HIS A 56 -16.19 3.46 -7.22
C HIS A 56 -17.15 4.04 -6.18
N LEU A 57 -16.64 4.53 -5.06
CA LEU A 57 -17.44 5.25 -4.05
C LEU A 57 -17.68 6.73 -4.41
N GLY A 58 -17.13 7.24 -5.52
CA GLY A 58 -17.34 8.61 -5.98
C GLY A 58 -16.54 9.66 -5.20
N TYR A 59 -15.43 9.26 -4.56
CA TYR A 59 -14.52 10.22 -3.94
C TYR A 59 -13.75 11.03 -4.97
N ASP A 60 -13.37 12.26 -4.60
CA ASP A 60 -12.45 13.07 -5.40
C ASP A 60 -11.12 12.33 -5.61
N PRO A 61 -10.57 12.26 -6.84
CA PRO A 61 -9.38 11.47 -7.16
C PRO A 61 -8.15 11.85 -6.31
N ALA A 62 -7.99 13.12 -5.96
CA ALA A 62 -6.86 13.56 -5.14
C ALA A 62 -7.02 13.14 -3.67
N ALA A 63 -8.24 13.22 -3.14
CA ALA A 63 -8.56 12.76 -1.79
C ALA A 63 -8.45 11.22 -1.68
N ALA A 64 -8.92 10.49 -2.69
CA ALA A 64 -8.84 9.03 -2.77
C ALA A 64 -7.38 8.56 -2.79
N ALA A 65 -6.53 9.20 -3.61
CA ALA A 65 -5.11 8.87 -3.67
C ALA A 65 -4.39 9.13 -2.36
N LEU A 66 -4.63 10.29 -1.73
CA LEU A 66 -4.02 10.62 -0.44
C LEU A 66 -4.44 9.65 0.67
N ALA A 67 -5.73 9.29 0.72
CA ALA A 67 -6.24 8.30 1.68
C ALA A 67 -5.61 6.91 1.47
N ALA A 68 -5.57 6.42 0.23
CA ALA A 68 -4.99 5.11 -0.09
C ALA A 68 -3.50 5.03 0.27
N ILE A 69 -2.72 6.07 -0.05
CA ILE A 69 -1.28 6.13 0.28
C ILE A 69 -1.09 6.20 1.80
N ALA A 70 -1.84 7.06 2.50
CA ALA A 70 -1.72 7.22 3.95
C ALA A 70 -2.07 5.92 4.70
N THR A 71 -3.16 5.25 4.32
CA THR A 71 -3.55 3.98 4.94
C THR A 71 -2.50 2.89 4.72
N ASN A 72 -1.97 2.81 3.50
CA ASN A 72 -0.97 1.81 3.18
C ASN A 72 0.36 2.07 3.91
N LEU A 73 0.78 3.33 4.06
CA LEU A 73 1.94 3.68 4.87
C LEU A 73 1.76 3.26 6.34
N ALA A 74 0.57 3.49 6.91
CA ALA A 74 0.25 3.04 8.26
C ALA A 74 0.30 1.50 8.36
N ALA A 75 -0.25 0.77 7.39
CA ALA A 75 -0.20 -0.69 7.35
C ALA A 75 1.24 -1.21 7.26
N ILE A 76 2.08 -0.61 6.41
CA ILE A 76 3.50 -0.97 6.27
C ILE A 76 4.26 -0.70 7.58
N PHE A 77 3.96 0.41 8.27
CA PHE A 77 4.58 0.72 9.56
C PHE A 77 4.27 -0.37 10.61
N PHE A 78 3.00 -0.73 10.79
CA PHE A 78 2.59 -1.76 11.75
C PHE A 78 3.13 -3.14 11.40
N THR A 79 3.09 -3.53 10.12
CA THR A 79 3.60 -4.84 9.67
C THR A 79 5.12 -4.93 9.79
N SER A 80 5.84 -3.84 9.51
CA SER A 80 7.30 -3.78 9.69
C SER A 80 7.69 -3.86 11.16
N ALA A 81 6.96 -3.15 12.04
CA ALA A 81 7.17 -3.23 13.49
C ALA A 81 6.90 -4.65 14.02
N ALA A 82 5.80 -5.28 13.59
CA ALA A 82 5.48 -6.65 13.95
C ALA A 82 6.58 -7.63 13.47
N SER A 83 6.99 -7.53 12.21
CA SER A 83 8.05 -8.38 11.62
C SER A 83 9.38 -8.21 12.35
N THR A 84 9.79 -6.96 12.60
CA THR A 84 11.04 -6.65 13.31
C THR A 84 11.01 -7.20 14.73
N THR A 85 9.87 -7.08 15.43
CA THR A 85 9.71 -7.61 16.79
C THR A 85 9.90 -9.14 16.82
N VAL A 86 9.28 -9.86 15.88
CA VAL A 86 9.45 -11.32 15.78
C VAL A 86 10.90 -11.71 15.47
N HIS A 87 11.57 -10.99 14.57
CA HIS A 87 12.98 -11.27 14.25
C HIS A 87 13.93 -10.89 15.41
N ALA A 88 13.61 -9.83 16.14
CA ALA A 88 14.36 -9.40 17.32
C ALA A 88 14.29 -10.46 18.43
N LEU A 89 13.11 -11.08 18.63
CA LEU A 89 12.92 -12.18 19.57
C LEU A 89 13.73 -13.43 19.20
N HIS A 90 14.00 -13.66 17.90
CA HIS A 90 14.85 -14.76 17.43
C HIS A 90 16.35 -14.41 17.40
N GLY A 91 16.76 -13.23 17.89
CA GLY A 91 18.17 -12.82 17.93
C GLY A 91 18.79 -12.53 16.55
N ALA A 92 17.98 -12.45 15.49
CA ALA A 92 18.44 -12.28 14.11
C ALA A 92 18.57 -10.80 13.67
N VAL A 93 18.41 -9.85 14.61
CA VAL A 93 18.45 -8.41 14.32
C VAL A 93 19.83 -7.84 14.66
N ASP A 94 20.53 -7.37 13.62
CA ASP A 94 21.71 -6.53 13.79
C ASP A 94 21.27 -5.09 14.09
N TRP A 95 21.24 -4.75 15.37
CA TRP A 95 20.89 -3.41 15.85
C TRP A 95 21.84 -2.32 15.35
N ARG A 96 23.09 -2.67 15.02
CA ARG A 96 24.07 -1.73 14.48
C ARG A 96 23.71 -1.39 13.04
N LEU A 97 23.34 -2.40 12.25
CA LEU A 97 22.84 -2.20 10.89
C LEU A 97 21.55 -1.36 10.90
N LEU A 98 20.61 -1.67 11.80
CA LEU A 98 19.37 -0.90 11.94
C LEU A 98 19.62 0.56 12.29
N ALA A 99 20.58 0.85 13.17
CA ALA A 99 20.94 2.22 13.55
C ALA A 99 21.48 3.06 12.38
N TRP A 100 22.09 2.42 11.37
CA TRP A 100 22.52 3.10 10.14
C TRP A 100 21.40 3.19 9.09
N LEU A 101 20.60 2.14 8.93
CA LEU A 101 19.51 2.09 7.94
C LEU A 101 18.31 2.96 8.32
N ALA A 102 17.94 3.04 9.59
CA ALA A 102 16.79 3.84 10.03
C ALA A 102 16.92 5.33 9.63
N PRO A 103 18.01 6.05 9.96
CA PRO A 103 18.17 7.44 9.52
C PRO A 103 18.34 7.56 8.00
N ALA A 104 19.02 6.61 7.34
CA ALA A 104 19.18 6.64 5.88
C ALA A 104 17.85 6.51 5.15
N THR A 105 16.96 5.62 5.59
CA THR A 105 15.62 5.44 5.01
C THR A 105 14.71 6.63 5.31
N LEU A 106 14.77 7.22 6.51
CA LEU A 106 14.03 8.43 6.85
C LEU A 106 14.46 9.63 5.98
N LEU A 107 15.76 9.86 5.85
CA LEU A 107 16.30 10.93 5.01
C LEU A 107 16.01 10.68 3.52
N GLY A 108 16.15 9.43 3.07
CA GLY A 108 15.81 9.03 1.71
C GLY A 108 14.33 9.24 1.38
N ALA A 109 13.43 8.86 2.29
CA ALA A 109 11.99 9.06 2.11
C ALA A 109 11.61 10.56 2.10
N ALA A 110 12.19 11.35 3.00
CA ALA A 110 11.98 12.80 3.02
C ALA A 110 12.49 13.45 1.73
N ALA A 111 13.71 13.11 1.29
CA ALA A 111 14.27 13.60 0.03
C ALA A 111 13.42 13.18 -1.18
N ALA A 112 12.98 11.92 -1.23
CA ALA A 112 12.12 11.41 -2.29
C ALA A 112 10.77 12.14 -2.34
N ALA A 113 10.17 12.43 -1.19
CA ALA A 113 8.92 13.21 -1.12
C ALA A 113 9.10 14.61 -1.70
N GLN A 114 10.22 15.28 -1.39
CA GLN A 114 10.52 16.59 -1.99
C GLN A 114 10.73 16.48 -3.49
N VAL A 115 11.50 15.50 -3.95
CA VAL A 115 11.75 15.26 -5.39
C VAL A 115 10.43 14.96 -6.13
N ALA A 116 9.53 14.18 -5.53
CA ALA A 116 8.24 13.83 -6.12
C ALA A 116 7.38 15.06 -6.45
N LEU A 117 7.52 16.17 -5.69
CA LEU A 117 6.80 17.42 -5.97
C LEU A 117 7.32 18.16 -7.22
N LEU A 118 8.57 17.91 -7.63
CA LEU A 118 9.15 18.51 -8.84
C LEU A 118 8.89 17.70 -10.11
N VAL A 119 8.48 16.43 -9.97
CA VAL A 119 8.33 15.51 -11.09
C VAL A 119 6.89 15.56 -11.62
N PRO A 120 6.67 15.56 -12.96
CA PRO A 120 5.34 15.54 -13.53
C PRO A 120 4.52 14.33 -13.07
N PRO A 121 3.24 14.48 -12.71
CA PRO A 121 2.38 13.38 -12.26
C PRO A 121 2.31 12.21 -13.25
N ALA A 122 2.33 12.50 -14.56
CA ALA A 122 2.32 11.49 -15.60
C ALA A 122 3.53 10.54 -15.53
N LEU A 123 4.70 11.05 -15.14
CA LEU A 123 5.90 10.22 -14.99
C LEU A 123 5.83 9.35 -13.74
N LEU A 124 5.31 9.88 -12.62
CA LEU A 124 5.07 9.09 -11.40
C LEU A 124 4.11 7.93 -11.68
N ILE A 125 2.99 8.22 -12.34
CA ILE A 125 1.99 7.20 -12.70
C ILE A 125 2.61 6.18 -13.67
N GLY A 126 3.36 6.64 -14.67
CA GLY A 126 4.06 5.76 -15.62
C GLY A 126 5.06 4.83 -14.94
N LEU A 127 5.86 5.36 -14.00
CA LEU A 127 6.82 4.57 -13.23
C LEU A 127 6.10 3.55 -12.33
N PHE A 128 5.01 3.95 -11.68
CA PHE A 128 4.20 3.06 -10.86
C PHE A 128 3.56 1.93 -11.68
N LEU A 129 3.00 2.24 -12.86
CA LEU A 129 2.48 1.25 -13.80
C LEU A 129 3.57 0.30 -14.29
N ALA A 130 4.76 0.81 -14.63
CA ALA A 130 5.89 -0.01 -15.02
C ALA A 130 6.32 -0.98 -13.90
N LEU A 131 6.32 -0.51 -12.64
CA LEU A 131 6.60 -1.34 -11.47
C LEU A 131 5.54 -2.43 -11.27
N LEU A 132 4.25 -2.11 -11.47
CA LEU A 132 3.16 -3.10 -11.41
C LEU A 132 3.29 -4.17 -12.50
N ILE A 133 3.58 -3.76 -13.74
CA ILE A 133 3.81 -4.69 -14.85
C ILE A 133 5.02 -5.58 -14.56
N TYR A 134 6.11 -4.99 -14.06
CA TYR A 134 7.30 -5.74 -13.66
C TYR A 134 7.01 -6.76 -12.56
N ALA A 135 6.25 -6.37 -11.53
CA ALA A 135 5.87 -7.28 -10.45
C ALA A 135 4.98 -8.42 -10.97
N CYS A 136 4.01 -8.10 -11.84
CA CYS A 136 3.16 -9.10 -12.49
C CYS A 136 4.00 -10.08 -13.32
N TRP A 137 4.95 -9.57 -14.11
CA TRP A 137 5.87 -10.38 -14.90
C TRP A 137 6.75 -11.26 -14.01
N ARG A 138 7.32 -10.72 -12.93
CA ARG A 138 8.14 -11.50 -11.98
C ARG A 138 7.36 -12.65 -11.36
N LEU A 139 6.07 -12.45 -11.05
CA LEU A 139 5.20 -13.50 -10.52
C LEU A 139 4.92 -14.59 -11.57
N LEU A 140 4.64 -14.21 -12.82
CA LEU A 140 4.43 -15.16 -13.92
C LEU A 140 5.71 -15.92 -14.31
N ALA A 141 6.87 -15.26 -14.22
CA ALA A 141 8.17 -15.86 -14.48
C ALA A 141 8.61 -16.79 -13.33
N GLY A 142 8.38 -16.39 -12.07
CA GLY A 142 8.69 -17.19 -10.88
C GLY A 142 7.77 -18.41 -10.72
N GLY A 143 6.51 -18.32 -11.16
CA GLY A 143 5.55 -19.43 -11.17
C GLY A 143 5.91 -20.60 -12.11
N ARG A 144 6.93 -20.43 -12.96
CA ARG A 144 7.43 -21.49 -13.86
C ARG A 144 8.57 -22.32 -13.27
N ALA A 145 9.05 -22.02 -12.06
CA ALA A 145 10.11 -22.80 -11.41
C ALA A 145 9.62 -24.04 -10.64
N GLY A 146 8.30 -24.23 -10.49
CA GLY A 146 7.68 -25.38 -9.81
C GLY A 146 6.92 -26.35 -10.72
N ALA A 147 6.97 -26.16 -12.04
CA ALA A 147 6.34 -27.04 -13.02
C ALA A 147 7.37 -27.53 -14.05
N ALA A 148 8.26 -28.42 -13.60
CA ALA A 148 9.00 -29.32 -14.47
C ALA A 148 9.00 -30.71 -13.78
N PRO A 149 8.86 -31.79 -14.56
CA PRO A 149 8.11 -33.01 -14.22
C PRO A 149 8.74 -33.92 -13.16
#